data_AF-V2X642-F1
#
_entry.id   AF-V2X642-F1
#
_cell.length_a   1.000
_cell.length_b   1.000
_cell.length_c   1.000
_cell.angle_alpha   90.00
_cell.angle_beta   90.00
_cell.angle_gamma   90.00
#
_symmetry.space_group_name_H-M   'P 1'
#
loop_
_entity.id
_entity.type
_entity.pdbx_description
1 polymer ?
#
loop_
_entity_poly.entity_id
_entity_poly.type
_entity_poly.pdbx_seq_one_letter_code
_entity_poly.pdbx_strand_id
1 'polypeptide(L)'
;MRLCFTACSSSIFGLALATCDVSGLKVPGAALPAQSAPTRYVTYGTGSQNYTCGSDGKYAPAGAVARIFDISCTYNTDTGTFTPQQQLGNHYFVANPAHGSGLSAKWDFNTAPETYVVAVNQKGIPAPTGPWDIDWLYFSAAEGSLATEIYRTHTKGGQPPASCKPGSQDIAIWYNSLYWFTGGSA
;
A
#
# COMPACT_ATOMS: atom_id res chain seq x y z
N MET A 1 -27.38 52.51 14.20
CA MET A 1 -26.72 51.99 13.00
C MET A 1 -25.58 51.08 13.45
N ARG A 2 -25.80 49.76 13.45
CA ARG A 2 -24.83 48.75 13.92
C ARG A 2 -23.87 48.41 12.78
N LEU A 3 -22.58 48.68 12.96
CA LEU A 3 -21.52 48.12 12.12
C LEU A 3 -20.98 46.88 12.84
N CYS A 4 -21.37 45.70 12.34
CA CYS A 4 -20.84 44.42 12.77
C CYS A 4 -19.56 44.16 11.96
N PHE A 5 -18.40 44.15 12.62
CA PHE A 5 -17.15 43.69 12.01
C PHE A 5 -17.16 42.16 11.99
N THR A 6 -17.32 41.58 10.80
CA THR A 6 -17.11 40.14 10.59
C THR A 6 -15.61 39.89 10.48
N ALA A 7 -15.04 39.19 11.45
CA ALA A 7 -13.68 38.69 11.38
C ALA A 7 -13.57 37.63 10.27
N CYS A 8 -12.71 37.87 9.28
CA CYS A 8 -12.27 36.86 8.35
C CYS A 8 -11.33 35.92 9.12
N SER A 9 -11.82 34.73 9.47
CA SER A 9 -10.99 33.71 10.11
C SER A 9 -10.06 33.13 9.05
N SER A 10 -8.79 33.51 9.12
CA SER A 10 -7.72 32.94 8.32
C SER A 10 -7.50 31.49 8.72
N SER A 11 -8.19 30.57 8.07
CA SER A 11 -7.90 29.13 8.16
C SER A 11 -6.53 28.87 7.56
N ILE A 12 -5.56 28.57 8.41
CA ILE A 12 -4.29 27.97 8.04
C ILE A 12 -4.63 26.64 7.34
N PHE A 13 -4.36 26.57 6.03
CA PHE A 13 -4.42 25.36 5.22
C PHE A 13 -3.40 24.34 5.74
N GLY A 14 -3.76 23.57 6.75
CA GLY A 14 -3.31 22.19 6.81
C GLY A 14 -4.04 21.43 5.71
N LEU A 15 -3.32 20.75 4.81
CA LEU A 15 -3.95 19.82 3.87
C LEU A 15 -4.70 18.76 4.69
N ALA A 16 -6.00 18.94 4.86
CA ALA A 16 -6.87 17.87 5.30
C ALA A 16 -6.81 16.80 4.22
N LEU A 17 -6.50 15.55 4.62
CA LEU A 17 -6.66 14.39 3.74
C LEU A 17 -8.05 14.46 3.10
N ALA A 18 -8.11 14.28 1.79
CA ALA A 18 -9.35 14.46 1.06
C ALA A 18 -10.40 13.47 1.60
N THR A 19 -11.51 14.01 2.12
CA THR A 19 -12.50 13.32 2.96
C THR A 19 -13.56 12.56 2.15
N CYS A 20 -13.20 11.99 1.00
CA CYS A 20 -14.15 11.21 0.21
C CYS A 20 -14.53 9.93 0.95
N ASP A 21 -15.82 9.61 0.95
CA ASP A 21 -16.31 8.36 1.49
C ASP A 21 -16.03 7.22 0.49
N VAL A 22 -15.05 6.38 0.84
CA VAL A 22 -14.69 5.18 0.09
C VAL A 22 -15.20 3.89 0.75
N SER A 23 -16.01 3.98 1.82
CA SER A 23 -16.46 2.83 2.61
C SER A 23 -17.23 1.78 1.81
N GLY A 24 -17.92 2.21 0.76
CA GLY A 24 -18.64 1.34 -0.18
C GLY A 24 -17.75 0.63 -1.21
N LEU A 25 -16.51 1.09 -1.43
CA LEU A 25 -15.63 0.51 -2.43
C LEU A 25 -15.22 -0.91 -2.06
N LYS A 26 -15.25 -1.80 -3.07
CA LYS A 26 -14.88 -3.19 -2.92
C LYS A 26 -13.51 -3.48 -3.53
N VAL A 27 -12.70 -4.24 -2.80
CA VAL A 27 -11.42 -4.73 -3.29
C VAL A 27 -11.67 -5.61 -4.51
N PRO A 28 -11.01 -5.34 -5.65
CA PRO A 28 -11.15 -6.14 -6.85
C PRO A 28 -10.38 -7.46 -6.74
N GLY A 29 -10.89 -8.51 -7.39
CA GLY A 29 -10.23 -9.81 -7.50
C GLY A 29 -10.80 -10.87 -6.56
N ALA A 30 -11.69 -11.71 -7.07
CA ALA A 30 -12.39 -12.76 -6.30
C ALA A 30 -11.51 -13.87 -5.72
N ALA A 31 -10.22 -13.93 -6.10
CA ALA A 31 -9.29 -14.97 -5.64
C ALA A 31 -8.53 -14.59 -4.35
N LEU A 32 -8.48 -13.30 -3.99
CA LEU A 32 -8.06 -12.88 -2.65
C LEU A 32 -9.19 -13.13 -1.64
N PRO A 33 -8.90 -13.25 -0.34
CA PRO A 33 -9.96 -13.35 0.66
C PRO A 33 -10.88 -12.14 0.58
N ALA A 34 -12.19 -12.34 0.71
CA ALA A 34 -13.14 -11.24 0.69
C ALA A 34 -12.87 -10.29 1.86
N GLN A 35 -13.01 -8.97 1.61
CA GLN A 35 -12.90 -7.98 2.67
C GLN A 35 -13.96 -8.20 3.74
N SER A 36 -13.56 -8.13 5.00
CA SER A 36 -14.46 -8.22 6.15
C SER A 36 -14.86 -6.84 6.69
N ALA A 37 -14.13 -5.79 6.32
CA ALA A 37 -14.40 -4.42 6.75
C ALA A 37 -14.62 -3.43 5.57
N PRO A 38 -15.21 -2.24 5.83
CA PRO A 38 -15.29 -1.16 4.86
C PRO A 38 -13.91 -0.62 4.46
N THR A 39 -13.79 -0.14 3.22
CA THR A 39 -12.56 0.51 2.74
C THR A 39 -12.41 1.89 3.38
N ARG A 40 -11.20 2.23 3.82
CA ARG A 40 -10.86 3.52 4.44
C ARG A 40 -9.95 4.36 3.55
N TYR A 41 -8.98 3.71 2.90
CA TYR A 41 -8.08 4.37 1.97
C TYR A 41 -7.87 3.49 0.73
N VAL A 42 -7.82 4.14 -0.42
CA VAL A 42 -7.27 3.56 -1.65
C VAL A 42 -6.02 4.37 -1.97
N THR A 43 -4.88 3.69 -2.09
CA THR A 43 -3.60 4.38 -2.29
C THR A 43 -2.84 3.80 -3.47
N TYR A 44 -2.03 4.66 -4.09
CA TYR A 44 -1.09 4.29 -5.12
C TYR A 44 0.32 4.19 -4.53
N GLY A 45 0.94 3.03 -4.67
CA GLY A 45 2.32 2.79 -4.31
C GLY A 45 3.23 2.74 -5.53
N THR A 46 4.37 3.43 -5.44
CA THR A 46 5.43 3.37 -6.46
C THR A 46 6.79 3.27 -5.81
N GLY A 47 7.62 2.35 -6.28
CA GLY A 47 8.89 2.02 -5.65
C GLY A 47 9.58 0.81 -6.24
N SER A 48 10.42 0.16 -5.45
CA SER A 48 11.15 -1.05 -5.85
C SER A 48 10.79 -2.25 -5.02
N GLN A 49 10.74 -3.40 -5.69
CA GLN A 49 10.78 -4.71 -5.07
C GLN A 49 12.24 -5.17 -5.10
N ASN A 50 12.77 -5.53 -3.94
CA ASN A 50 14.17 -5.87 -3.76
C ASN A 50 14.33 -7.38 -3.71
N TYR A 51 15.40 -7.89 -4.33
CA TYR A 51 15.67 -9.32 -4.43
C TYR A 51 17.14 -9.63 -4.18
N THR A 52 17.38 -10.78 -3.54
CA THR A 52 18.71 -11.36 -3.34
C THR A 52 18.87 -12.59 -4.20
N CYS A 53 20.03 -12.73 -4.83
CA CYS A 53 20.37 -13.93 -5.59
C CYS A 53 20.78 -15.07 -4.65
N GLY A 54 19.98 -16.13 -4.61
CA GLY A 54 20.27 -17.33 -3.84
C GLY A 54 21.42 -18.17 -4.42
N SER A 55 21.93 -19.08 -3.60
CA SER A 55 22.92 -20.08 -4.03
C SER A 55 22.37 -21.07 -5.06
N ASP A 56 21.05 -21.19 -5.16
CA ASP A 56 20.31 -21.97 -6.15
C ASP A 56 20.18 -21.27 -7.52
N GLY A 57 20.75 -20.06 -7.66
CA GLY A 57 20.68 -19.27 -8.88
C GLY A 57 19.31 -18.65 -9.14
N LYS A 58 18.46 -18.51 -8.09
CA LYS A 58 17.15 -17.87 -8.17
C LYS A 58 17.11 -16.60 -7.33
N TYR A 59 16.28 -15.66 -7.74
CA TYR A 59 15.99 -14.46 -6.94
C TYR A 59 14.93 -14.76 -5.89
N ALA A 60 15.25 -14.47 -4.64
CA ALA A 60 14.31 -14.50 -3.52
C ALA A 60 13.91 -13.06 -3.13
N PRO A 61 12.63 -12.80 -2.77
CA PRO A 61 12.22 -11.49 -2.28
C PRO A 61 12.97 -11.09 -1.00
N ALA A 62 13.55 -9.89 -1.00
CA ALA A 62 14.32 -9.30 0.09
C ALA A 62 13.66 -8.02 0.65
N GLY A 63 12.34 -7.89 0.47
CA GLY A 63 11.55 -6.72 0.88
C GLY A 63 11.26 -5.76 -0.28
N ALA A 64 10.68 -4.61 0.06
CA ALA A 64 10.32 -3.54 -0.87
C ALA A 64 10.51 -2.18 -0.20
N VAL A 65 10.66 -1.13 -1.00
CA VAL A 65 10.54 0.26 -0.55
C VAL A 65 9.67 1.00 -1.56
N ALA A 66 8.60 1.64 -1.10
CA ALA A 66 7.72 2.42 -1.94
C ALA A 66 7.20 3.68 -1.24
N ARG A 67 6.92 4.70 -2.04
CA ARG A 67 6.19 5.89 -1.60
C ARG A 67 4.70 5.65 -1.82
N ILE A 68 3.88 6.08 -0.87
CA ILE A 68 2.43 5.85 -0.89
C ILE A 68 1.72 7.19 -1.06
N PHE A 69 0.85 7.27 -2.07
CA PHE A 69 0.07 8.45 -2.42
C PHE A 69 -1.41 8.16 -2.26
N ASP A 70 -2.15 9.12 -1.72
CA ASP A 70 -3.61 9.01 -1.64
C ASP A 70 -4.23 9.13 -3.03
N ILE A 71 -5.15 8.22 -3.34
CA ILE A 71 -6.00 8.27 -4.53
C ILE A 71 -7.48 8.07 -4.20
N SER A 72 -7.84 8.06 -2.92
CA SER A 72 -9.18 7.70 -2.44
C SER A 72 -10.27 8.49 -3.18
N CYS A 73 -10.02 9.78 -3.45
CA CYS A 73 -11.02 10.67 -4.05
C CYS A 73 -10.96 10.79 -5.56
N THR A 74 -9.90 10.25 -6.17
CA THR A 74 -9.68 10.33 -7.62
C THR A 74 -9.79 8.97 -8.29
N TYR A 75 -9.87 7.89 -7.52
CA TYR A 75 -10.01 6.54 -8.04
C TYR A 75 -11.39 6.33 -8.64
N ASN A 76 -11.43 6.12 -9.95
CA ASN A 76 -12.62 5.76 -10.70
C ASN A 76 -12.70 4.24 -10.80
N THR A 77 -13.70 3.64 -10.15
CA THR A 77 -13.90 2.19 -10.11
C THR A 77 -14.21 1.56 -11.47
N ASP A 78 -14.85 2.31 -12.36
CA ASP A 78 -15.34 1.80 -13.63
C ASP A 78 -14.22 1.66 -14.65
N THR A 79 -13.25 2.59 -14.58
CA THR A 79 -12.13 2.69 -15.53
C THR A 79 -10.79 2.27 -14.93
N GLY A 80 -10.70 2.14 -13.59
CA GLY A 80 -9.44 1.92 -12.87
C GLY A 80 -8.47 3.10 -12.94
N THR A 81 -8.93 4.27 -13.42
CA THR A 81 -8.11 5.48 -13.55
C THR A 81 -8.08 6.27 -12.24
N PHE A 82 -6.99 7.00 -12.01
CA PHE A 82 -6.81 7.82 -10.83
C PHE A 82 -5.78 8.93 -11.06
N THR A 83 -5.73 9.89 -10.15
CA THR A 83 -4.69 10.93 -10.10
C THR A 83 -4.09 10.97 -8.70
N PRO A 84 -2.81 10.58 -8.50
CA PRO A 84 -2.13 10.68 -7.21
C PRO A 84 -2.25 12.09 -6.62
N GLN A 85 -2.67 12.17 -5.37
CA GLN A 85 -2.79 13.42 -4.62
C GLN A 85 -1.56 13.59 -3.73
N GLN A 86 -1.77 13.71 -2.41
CA GLN A 86 -0.72 13.86 -1.42
C GLN A 86 0.02 12.54 -1.16
N GLN A 87 1.33 12.63 -0.94
CA GLN A 87 2.08 11.50 -0.36
C GLN A 87 1.66 11.32 1.10
N LEU A 88 1.06 10.16 1.42
CA LEU A 88 0.68 9.80 2.77
C LEU A 88 1.87 9.33 3.58
N GLY A 89 2.82 8.65 2.94
CA GLY A 89 3.94 8.05 3.66
C GLY A 89 4.76 7.07 2.84
N ASN A 90 5.31 6.08 3.53
CA ASN A 90 6.20 5.07 2.96
C ASN A 90 5.74 3.66 3.28
N HIS A 91 6.03 2.73 2.38
CA HIS A 91 5.88 1.30 2.56
C HIS A 91 7.26 0.64 2.52
N TYR A 92 7.54 -0.18 3.52
CA TYR A 92 8.79 -0.93 3.63
C TYR A 92 8.59 -2.18 4.49
N PHE A 93 9.60 -3.04 4.58
CA PHE A 93 9.54 -4.25 5.39
C PHE A 93 10.32 -4.07 6.69
N VAL A 94 9.78 -4.59 7.79
CA VAL A 94 10.38 -4.60 9.14
C VAL A 94 10.50 -6.04 9.63
N ALA A 95 11.30 -6.25 10.68
CA ALA A 95 11.34 -7.55 11.36
C ALA A 95 9.93 -7.93 11.86
N ASN A 96 9.53 -9.18 11.67
CA ASN A 96 8.21 -9.64 12.08
C ASN A 96 8.03 -9.51 13.60
N PRO A 97 7.07 -8.69 14.08
CA PRO A 97 6.87 -8.45 15.50
C PRO A 97 6.32 -9.67 16.25
N ALA A 98 5.65 -10.58 15.55
CA ALA A 98 4.96 -11.69 16.20
C ALA A 98 5.93 -12.70 16.83
N HIS A 99 7.06 -13.06 16.18
CA HIS A 99 8.00 -14.08 16.70
C HIS A 99 9.45 -13.97 16.16
N GLY A 100 9.91 -12.80 15.69
CA GLY A 100 11.34 -12.54 15.44
C GLY A 100 11.98 -13.26 14.24
N SER A 101 11.21 -13.96 13.40
CA SER A 101 11.70 -14.51 12.13
C SER A 101 10.83 -14.06 10.95
N GLY A 102 11.49 -13.77 9.83
CA GLY A 102 10.84 -13.24 8.63
C GLY A 102 10.60 -11.72 8.66
N LEU A 103 10.02 -11.23 7.58
CA LEU A 103 9.71 -9.82 7.37
C LEU A 103 8.20 -9.58 7.35
N SER A 104 7.77 -8.49 7.98
CA SER A 104 6.40 -7.98 7.90
C SER A 104 6.37 -6.68 7.10
N ALA A 105 5.30 -6.49 6.33
CA ALA A 105 5.10 -5.27 5.58
C ALA A 105 4.62 -4.16 6.52
N LYS A 106 5.25 -2.99 6.47
CA LYS A 106 4.84 -1.80 7.18
C LYS A 106 4.38 -0.73 6.19
N TRP A 107 3.27 -0.07 6.52
CA TRP A 107 2.85 1.19 5.92
C TRP A 107 2.87 2.24 7.00
N ASP A 108 3.63 3.30 6.76
CA ASP A 108 3.94 4.36 7.72
C ASP A 108 3.48 5.68 7.13
N PHE A 109 2.27 6.10 7.49
CA PHE A 109 1.61 7.32 7.03
C PHE A 109 1.99 8.47 7.97
N ASN A 110 2.82 9.39 7.48
CA ASN A 110 3.31 10.53 8.25
C ASN A 110 2.27 11.64 8.42
N THR A 111 1.19 11.61 7.63
CA THR A 111 0.22 12.71 7.51
C THR A 111 -1.23 12.29 7.78
N ALA A 112 -1.44 11.08 8.29
CA ALA A 112 -2.76 10.57 8.68
C ALA A 112 -2.91 10.59 10.21
N PRO A 113 -4.15 10.70 10.73
CA PRO A 113 -4.39 10.62 12.17
C PRO A 113 -3.91 9.27 12.74
N GLU A 114 -3.99 8.21 11.94
CA GLU A 114 -3.47 6.88 12.23
C GLU A 114 -2.18 6.70 11.46
N THR A 115 -1.08 6.55 12.18
CA THR A 115 0.22 6.76 11.58
C THR A 115 0.82 5.53 10.94
N TYR A 116 0.44 4.30 11.33
CA TYR A 116 1.00 3.11 10.69
C TYR A 116 0.18 1.84 10.88
N VAL A 117 0.51 0.83 10.06
CA VAL A 117 0.19 -0.59 10.27
C VAL A 117 1.38 -1.45 9.89
N VAL A 118 1.69 -2.44 10.72
CA VAL A 118 2.56 -3.58 10.38
C VAL A 118 1.65 -4.78 10.15
N ALA A 119 1.78 -5.43 9.00
CA ALA A 119 0.92 -6.53 8.60
C ALA A 119 1.71 -7.73 8.07
N VAL A 120 1.12 -8.90 8.27
CA VAL A 120 1.69 -10.19 7.85
C VAL A 120 1.00 -10.63 6.56
N ASN A 121 1.77 -11.08 5.58
CA ASN A 121 1.24 -11.62 4.34
C ASN A 121 0.52 -12.95 4.64
N GLN A 122 -0.77 -13.00 4.32
CA GLN A 122 -1.62 -14.17 4.54
C GLN A 122 -1.87 -14.94 3.24
N LYS A 123 -1.85 -14.27 2.09
CA LYS A 123 -2.08 -14.91 0.80
C LYS A 123 -1.47 -14.09 -0.34
N GLY A 124 -0.83 -14.79 -1.27
CA GLY A 124 -0.46 -14.25 -2.58
C GLY A 124 -1.16 -15.00 -3.70
N ILE A 125 -1.49 -14.29 -4.78
CA ILE A 125 -1.97 -14.87 -6.04
C ILE A 125 -1.26 -14.20 -7.21
N PRO A 126 -1.05 -14.91 -8.35
CA PRO A 126 -0.52 -14.30 -9.55
C PRO A 126 -1.35 -13.09 -9.98
N ALA A 127 -0.68 -12.04 -10.46
CA ALA A 127 -1.36 -10.89 -11.02
C ALA A 127 -2.23 -11.31 -12.23
N PRO A 128 -3.49 -10.85 -12.33
CA PRO A 128 -4.38 -11.20 -13.45
C PRO A 128 -3.86 -10.76 -14.83
N THR A 129 -2.91 -9.83 -14.85
CA THR A 129 -2.27 -9.27 -16.04
C THR A 129 -1.12 -10.13 -16.58
N GLY A 130 -0.79 -11.23 -15.90
CA GLY A 130 0.21 -12.20 -16.32
C GLY A 130 1.50 -12.17 -15.49
N PRO A 131 2.52 -12.95 -15.91
CA PRO A 131 3.70 -13.25 -15.09
C PRO A 131 4.73 -12.13 -15.00
N TRP A 132 4.46 -10.97 -15.60
CA TRP A 132 5.37 -9.81 -15.65
C TRP A 132 5.19 -8.87 -14.46
N ASP A 133 4.04 -8.98 -13.80
CA ASP A 133 3.65 -8.16 -12.67
C ASP A 133 3.80 -8.99 -11.39
N ILE A 134 4.29 -8.39 -10.31
CA ILE A 134 4.38 -9.06 -9.01
C ILE A 134 3.00 -9.45 -8.49
N ASP A 135 2.96 -10.48 -7.66
CA ASP A 135 1.72 -11.04 -7.13
C ASP A 135 0.83 -10.00 -6.43
N TRP A 136 -0.47 -10.22 -6.54
CA TRP A 136 -1.44 -9.57 -5.67
C TRP A 136 -1.41 -10.24 -4.31
N LEU A 137 -1.46 -9.44 -3.24
CA LEU A 137 -1.26 -9.91 -1.88
C LEU A 137 -2.40 -9.48 -0.97
N TYR A 138 -2.69 -10.30 0.02
CA TYR A 138 -3.58 -9.99 1.13
C TYR A 138 -2.79 -10.08 2.44
N PHE A 139 -2.94 -9.06 3.28
CA PHE A 139 -2.30 -8.95 4.57
C PHE A 139 -3.32 -8.75 5.69
N SER A 140 -3.04 -9.33 6.85
CA SER A 140 -3.76 -9.03 8.09
C SER A 140 -2.86 -8.21 9.01
N ALA A 141 -3.43 -7.19 9.64
CA ALA A 141 -2.71 -6.36 10.61
C ALA A 141 -2.18 -7.19 11.79
N ALA A 142 -0.96 -6.89 12.21
CA ALA A 142 -0.33 -7.43 13.41
C ALA A 142 -0.11 -6.32 14.46
N GLU A 143 0.21 -5.10 14.01
CA GLU A 143 0.37 -3.93 14.88
C GLU A 143 -0.09 -2.65 14.17
N GLY A 144 -0.41 -1.62 14.95
CA GLY A 144 -0.92 -0.34 14.43
C GLY A 144 -2.42 -0.39 14.12
N SER A 145 -3.01 0.78 13.90
CA SER A 145 -4.46 0.98 13.77
C SER A 145 -4.90 1.48 12.39
N LEU A 146 -3.96 1.74 11.48
CA LEU A 146 -4.27 2.31 10.16
C LEU A 146 -5.23 1.44 9.32
N ALA A 147 -5.18 0.12 9.48
CA ALA A 147 -6.09 -0.84 8.85
C ALA A 147 -6.07 -2.18 9.59
N THR A 148 -7.13 -2.97 9.42
CA THR A 148 -7.15 -4.38 9.87
C THR A 148 -6.80 -5.34 8.74
N GLU A 149 -7.15 -5.00 7.50
CA GLU A 149 -6.79 -5.77 6.32
C GLU A 149 -6.20 -4.84 5.25
N ILE A 150 -5.19 -5.34 4.54
CA ILE A 150 -4.56 -4.62 3.44
C ILE A 150 -4.49 -5.52 2.21
N TYR A 151 -4.84 -4.97 1.05
CA TYR A 151 -4.79 -5.69 -0.21
C TYR A 151 -3.90 -4.96 -1.20
N ARG A 152 -2.94 -5.67 -1.79
CA ARG A 152 -2.14 -5.19 -2.92
C ARG A 152 -2.73 -5.73 -4.21
N THR A 153 -3.11 -4.84 -5.11
CA THR A 153 -3.73 -5.16 -6.40
C THR A 153 -3.14 -4.29 -7.52
N HIS A 154 -3.57 -4.49 -8.76
CA HIS A 154 -3.17 -3.69 -9.92
C HIS A 154 -1.66 -3.49 -10.02
N THR A 155 -0.91 -4.53 -9.67
CA THR A 155 0.54 -4.53 -9.72
C THR A 155 1.02 -4.34 -11.16
N LYS A 156 2.09 -3.57 -11.32
CA LYS A 156 2.76 -3.34 -12.60
C LYS A 156 4.27 -3.44 -12.42
N GLY A 157 4.90 -4.37 -13.12
CA GLY A 157 6.32 -4.68 -13.02
C GLY A 157 6.70 -5.35 -11.70
N GLY A 158 7.96 -5.19 -11.32
CA GLY A 158 8.54 -5.75 -10.09
C GLY A 158 9.08 -7.17 -10.21
N GLN A 159 8.75 -7.94 -11.26
CA GLN A 159 9.24 -9.31 -11.39
C GLN A 159 10.74 -9.34 -11.72
N PRO A 160 11.55 -10.17 -11.04
CA PRO A 160 12.96 -10.29 -11.32
C PRO A 160 13.19 -11.15 -12.57
N PRO A 161 14.39 -11.13 -13.16
CA PRO A 161 14.79 -12.15 -14.14
C PRO A 161 14.60 -13.56 -13.57
N ALA A 162 14.35 -14.54 -14.45
CA ALA A 162 14.08 -15.92 -14.04
C ALA A 162 15.24 -16.61 -13.29
N SER A 163 16.47 -16.12 -13.47
CA SER A 163 17.66 -16.67 -12.84
C SER A 163 18.73 -15.62 -12.62
N CYS A 164 19.69 -15.97 -11.78
CA CYS A 164 20.86 -15.17 -11.44
C CYS A 164 22.09 -16.06 -11.26
N LYS A 165 23.28 -15.46 -11.37
CA LYS A 165 24.51 -16.16 -11.00
C LYS A 165 24.69 -16.08 -9.48
N PRO A 166 24.83 -17.20 -8.75
CA PRO A 166 25.09 -17.17 -7.31
C PRO A 166 26.22 -16.21 -6.92
N GLY A 167 25.99 -15.38 -5.90
CA GLY A 167 26.90 -14.33 -5.46
C GLY A 167 26.80 -13.01 -6.25
N SER A 168 25.84 -12.89 -7.17
CA SER A 168 25.50 -11.59 -7.78
C SER A 168 24.97 -10.62 -6.73
N GLN A 169 25.14 -9.32 -7.01
CA GLN A 169 24.58 -8.26 -6.19
C GLN A 169 23.05 -8.32 -6.13
N ASP A 170 22.49 -7.83 -5.03
CA ASP A 170 21.06 -7.61 -4.90
C ASP A 170 20.55 -6.66 -5.97
N ILE A 171 19.32 -6.87 -6.40
CA ILE A 171 18.67 -6.06 -7.43
C ILE A 171 17.42 -5.39 -6.87
N ALA A 172 17.09 -4.25 -7.45
CA ALA A 172 15.86 -3.51 -7.19
C ALA A 172 15.10 -3.34 -8.50
N ILE A 173 13.90 -3.90 -8.59
CA ILE A 173 13.05 -3.81 -9.78
C ILE A 173 11.88 -2.89 -9.48
N TRP A 174 11.69 -1.88 -10.32
CA TRP A 174 10.58 -0.94 -10.18
C TRP A 174 9.23 -1.64 -10.31
N TYR A 175 8.30 -1.25 -9.43
CA TYR A 175 6.92 -1.66 -9.49
C TYR A 175 5.98 -0.52 -9.08
N ASN A 176 4.74 -0.65 -9.53
CA ASN A 176 3.62 0.12 -9.02
C ASN A 176 2.53 -0.83 -8.52
N SER A 177 1.69 -0.38 -7.60
CA SER A 177 0.51 -1.12 -7.16
C SER A 177 -0.54 -0.22 -6.55
N LEU A 178 -1.77 -0.71 -6.45
CA LEU A 178 -2.79 -0.14 -5.60
C LEU A 178 -2.86 -0.89 -4.27
N TYR A 179 -3.01 -0.15 -3.17
CA TYR A 179 -3.27 -0.69 -1.85
C TYR A 179 -4.66 -0.28 -1.37
N TRP A 180 -5.40 -1.24 -0.85
CA TRP A 180 -6.71 -1.05 -0.24
C TRP A 180 -6.59 -1.29 1.26
N PHE A 181 -6.88 -0.28 2.06
CA PHE A 181 -6.85 -0.35 3.51
C PHE A 181 -8.28 -0.47 3.99
N THR A 182 -8.63 -1.57 4.64
CA THR A 182 -9.98 -1.80 5.17
C THR A 182 -9.96 -1.89 6.70
N GLY A 183 -11.05 -1.47 7.34
CA GLY A 183 -11.17 -1.43 8.80
C GLY A 183 -10.17 -0.47 9.44
N GLY A 184 -9.65 -0.82 10.62
CA GLY A 184 -8.84 0.08 11.45
C GLY A 184 -9.68 1.03 12.31
N SER A 185 -9.05 1.64 13.31
CA SER A 185 -9.69 2.57 14.25
C SER A 185 -9.17 3.99 14.03
N ALA A 186 -10.10 4.92 13.75
CA ALA A 186 -9.84 6.35 13.87
C ALA A 186 -9.72 6.79 15.35
#